data_AF-A0A5A7W7Z4-F1
#
_entry.id   AF-A0A5A7W7Z4-F1
#
_cell.length_a   1.000
_cell.length_b   1.000
_cell.length_c   1.000
_cell.angle_alpha   90.00
_cell.angle_beta   90.00
_cell.angle_gamma   90.00
#
_symmetry.space_group_name_H-M   'P 1'
#
loop_
_entity.id
_entity.type
_entity.pdbx_description
1 polymer ?
#
loop_
_entity_poly.entity_id
_entity_poly.type
_entity_poly.pdbx_seq_one_letter_code
_entity_poly.pdbx_strand_id
1 'polypeptide(L)'
;MGWDTKTGYHALRLAIQGKQLMDDAHIVLPMRDEDRDFLLDVRHGQYSRQWVIDEINRRAALLKSAITQSRLPERADRAAISAWMANLQRAWWAENDL
;
A
#
# COMPACT_ATOMS: atom_id res chain seq x y z
N MET A 1 22.30 17.55 7.82
CA MET A 1 22.24 16.07 7.82
C MET A 1 20.90 15.65 7.24
N GLY A 2 20.89 14.82 6.19
CA GLY A 2 19.66 14.26 5.62
C GLY A 2 19.11 13.10 6.46
N TRP A 3 17.81 12.86 6.38
CA TRP A 3 17.14 11.74 7.05
C TRP A 3 16.73 10.68 6.02
N ASP A 4 16.34 9.48 6.45
CA ASP A 4 15.96 8.39 5.54
C ASP A 4 14.58 8.62 4.88
N THR A 5 14.57 9.43 3.82
CA THR A 5 13.37 9.76 3.03
C THR A 5 12.76 8.55 2.35
N LYS A 6 13.55 7.50 2.06
CA LYS A 6 13.06 6.25 1.48
C LYS A 6 12.20 5.50 2.49
N THR A 7 12.64 5.39 3.74
CA THR A 7 11.86 4.74 4.79
C THR A 7 10.57 5.52 5.10
N GLY A 8 10.64 6.86 5.16
CA GLY A 8 9.44 7.70 5.31
C GLY A 8 8.43 7.53 4.17
N TYR A 9 8.91 7.55 2.93
CA TYR A 9 8.13 7.25 1.73
C TYR A 9 7.40 5.90 1.85
N HIS A 10 8.11 4.83 2.22
CA HIS A 10 7.53 3.49 2.30
C HIS A 10 6.47 3.38 3.39
N ALA A 11 6.72 3.97 4.57
CA ALA A 11 5.75 3.97 5.67
C ALA A 11 4.45 4.70 5.28
N LEU A 12 4.55 5.86 4.63
CA LEU A 12 3.38 6.60 4.14
C LEU A 12 2.63 5.82 3.06
N ARG A 13 3.34 5.22 2.10
CA ARG A 13 2.73 4.39 1.05
C ARG A 13 1.90 3.25 1.64
N LEU A 14 2.45 2.55 2.64
CA LEU A 14 1.76 1.46 3.33
C LEU A 14 0.53 1.96 4.09
N ALA A 15 0.62 3.11 4.77
CA ALA A 15 -0.52 3.67 5.49
C ALA A 15 -1.65 4.10 4.54
N ILE A 16 -1.31 4.69 3.38
CA ILE A 16 -2.27 5.10 2.34
C ILE A 16 -3.00 3.89 1.76
N GLN A 17 -2.25 2.96 1.17
CA GLN A 17 -2.85 1.80 0.50
C GLN A 17 -3.47 0.82 1.49
N GLY A 18 -2.89 0.67 2.67
CA GLY A 18 -3.46 -0.13 3.75
C GLY A 18 -4.83 0.40 4.15
N LYS A 19 -4.99 1.73 4.27
CA LYS A 19 -6.29 2.31 4.61
C LYS A 19 -7.31 2.09 3.48
N GLN A 20 -6.92 2.34 2.23
CA GLN A 20 -7.77 2.06 1.08
C GLN A 20 -8.24 0.60 1.05
N LEU A 21 -7.34 -0.35 1.31
CA LEU A 21 -7.70 -1.77 1.38
C LEU A 21 -8.71 -2.05 2.51
N MET A 22 -8.54 -1.44 3.67
CA MET A 22 -9.45 -1.65 4.81
C MET A 22 -10.82 -1.01 4.59
N ASP A 23 -10.87 0.16 3.97
CA ASP A 23 -12.12 0.86 3.68
C ASP A 23 -12.89 0.19 2.53
N ASP A 24 -12.19 -0.13 1.43
CA ASP A 24 -12.81 -0.45 0.15
C ASP A 24 -12.67 -1.92 -0.27
N ALA A 25 -11.98 -2.74 0.53
CA ALA A 25 -11.61 -4.13 0.23
C ALA A 25 -10.79 -4.31 -1.07
N HIS A 26 -10.29 -3.22 -1.66
CA HIS A 26 -9.41 -3.24 -2.83
C HIS A 26 -8.41 -2.08 -2.76
N ILE A 27 -7.38 -2.13 -3.61
CA ILE A 27 -6.46 -1.00 -3.82
C ILE A 27 -6.49 -0.58 -5.28
N VAL A 28 -6.32 0.71 -5.54
CA VAL A 28 -6.27 1.25 -6.90
C VAL A 28 -4.83 1.15 -7.42
N LEU A 29 -4.67 0.51 -8.58
CA LEU A 29 -3.39 0.35 -9.28
C LEU A 29 -3.55 0.76 -10.76
N PRO A 30 -2.67 1.66 -11.29
CA PRO A 30 -1.62 2.38 -10.58
C PRO A 30 -2.20 3.34 -9.51
N MET A 31 -1.40 3.67 -8.49
CA MET A 31 -1.79 4.60 -7.42
C MET A 31 -2.24 5.94 -8.03
N ARG A 32 -3.26 6.57 -7.43
CA ARG A 32 -3.76 7.89 -7.84
C ARG A 32 -2.64 8.92 -7.87
N ASP A 33 -2.69 9.79 -8.88
CA ASP A 33 -1.66 10.79 -9.14
C ASP A 33 -1.35 11.66 -7.91
N GLU A 34 -2.37 12.09 -7.18
CA GLU A 34 -2.23 12.89 -5.95
C GLU A 34 -1.38 12.21 -4.87
N ASP A 35 -1.63 10.92 -4.58
CA ASP A 35 -0.89 10.16 -3.57
C ASP A 35 0.52 9.83 -4.07
N ARG A 36 0.66 9.51 -5.37
CA ARG A 36 1.95 9.24 -6.00
C ARG A 36 2.85 10.46 -5.92
N ASP A 37 2.37 11.62 -6.33
CA ASP A 37 3.15 12.85 -6.39
C ASP A 37 3.54 13.32 -4.99
N PHE A 38 2.61 13.24 -4.02
CA PHE A 38 2.90 13.47 -2.61
C PHE A 38 4.04 12.58 -2.09
N LEU A 39 3.99 11.28 -2.39
CA LEU A 39 5.03 10.35 -1.98
C LEU A 39 6.37 10.68 -2.66
N LEU A 40 6.37 11.01 -3.96
CA LEU A 40 7.59 11.41 -4.67
C LEU A 40 8.22 12.66 -4.04
N ASP A 41 7.42 13.65 -3.63
CA ASP A 41 7.91 14.84 -2.92
C ASP A 41 8.58 14.48 -1.58
N VAL A 42 7.98 13.56 -0.81
CA VAL A 42 8.61 13.01 0.41
C VAL A 42 9.93 12.34 0.06
N ARG A 43 9.99 11.54 -1.00
CA ARG A 43 11.21 10.83 -1.42
C ARG A 43 12.31 11.81 -1.83
N HIS A 44 11.94 12.91 -2.49
CA HIS A 44 12.86 13.97 -2.90
C HIS A 44 13.24 14.93 -1.76
N GLY A 45 12.77 14.68 -0.54
CA GLY A 45 13.16 15.46 0.64
C GLY A 45 12.51 16.84 0.73
N GLN A 46 11.38 17.04 0.05
CA GLN A 46 10.60 18.29 0.11
C GLN A 46 9.96 18.52 1.49
N TYR A 47 9.94 17.48 2.34
CA TYR A 47 9.41 17.53 3.70
C TYR A 47 10.50 17.28 4.75
N SER A 48 10.36 17.96 5.89
CA SER A 48 11.22 17.72 7.04
C SER A 48 10.95 16.34 7.67
N ARG A 49 11.97 15.79 8.34
CA ARG A 49 11.85 14.52 9.08
C ARG A 49 10.68 14.55 10.07
N GLN A 50 10.56 15.64 10.83
CA GLN A 50 9.54 15.78 11.86
C GLN A 50 8.15 15.74 11.24
N TRP A 51 7.94 16.50 10.17
CA TRP A 51 6.67 16.53 9.47
C TRP A 51 6.26 15.14 8.96
N VAL A 52 7.21 14.40 8.36
CA VAL A 52 6.91 13.05 7.85
C VAL A 52 6.58 12.07 8.97
N ILE A 53 7.28 12.15 10.12
CA ILE A 53 6.96 11.32 11.29
C ILE A 53 5.54 11.62 11.79
N ASP A 54 5.18 12.90 11.90
CA ASP A 54 3.85 13.31 12.37
C ASP A 54 2.75 12.83 11.40
N GLU A 55 3.01 12.92 10.09
CA GLU A 55 2.09 12.47 9.06
C GLU A 55 1.94 10.93 9.05
N ILE A 56 3.03 10.19 9.27
CA ILE A 56 2.98 8.73 9.45
C ILE A 56 2.12 8.38 10.66
N ASN A 57 2.31 9.05 11.79
CA ASN A 57 1.54 8.79 13.00
C ASN A 57 0.05 9.05 12.79
N ARG A 58 -0.29 10.18 12.14
CA ARG A 58 -1.67 10.52 11.79
C ARG A 58 -2.31 9.47 10.89
N ARG A 59 -1.65 9.08 9.79
CA ARG A 59 -2.18 8.08 8.85
C ARG A 59 -2.24 6.68 9.45
N ALA A 60 -1.28 6.31 10.30
CA ALA A 60 -1.31 5.05 11.02
C ALA A 60 -2.50 4.95 11.99
N ALA A 61 -2.87 6.06 12.65
CA ALA A 61 -4.07 6.11 13.49
C ALA A 61 -5.35 5.93 12.65
N LEU A 62 -5.44 6.58 11.48
CA LEU A 62 -6.56 6.39 10.55
C LEU A 62 -6.64 4.95 10.02
N LEU A 63 -5.50 4.34 9.68
CA LEU A 63 -5.44 2.94 9.28
C LEU A 63 -5.92 2.02 10.41
N LYS A 64 -5.47 2.22 11.65
CA LYS A 64 -5.93 1.43 12.81
C LYS A 64 -7.44 1.51 12.97
N SER A 65 -8.03 2.71 12.84
CA SER A 65 -9.48 2.87 12.86
C SER A 65 -10.15 2.08 11.73
N ALA A 66 -9.63 2.19 10.50
CA ALA A 66 -10.16 1.48 9.34
C ALA A 66 -10.11 -0.05 9.52
N ILE A 67 -9.03 -0.58 10.11
CA ILE A 67 -8.92 -2.02 10.43
C ILE A 67 -10.08 -2.47 11.31
N THR A 68 -10.44 -1.70 12.35
CA THR A 68 -11.54 -2.07 13.27
C THR A 68 -12.93 -2.05 12.62
N GLN A 69 -13.07 -1.37 11.49
CA GLN A 69 -14.33 -1.23 10.75
C GLN A 69 -14.38 -2.07 9.48
N SER A 70 -13.26 -2.68 9.10
CA SER A 70 -13.12 -3.46 7.88
C SER A 70 -14.01 -4.71 7.90
N ARG A 71 -14.56 -5.04 6.72
CA ARG A 71 -15.31 -6.29 6.50
C ARG A 71 -14.42 -7.42 5.99
N LEU A 72 -13.13 -7.16 5.77
CA LEU A 72 -12.19 -8.18 5.35
C LEU A 72 -11.99 -9.21 6.47
N PRO A 73 -11.75 -10.48 6.13
CA PRO A 73 -11.37 -11.47 7.13
C PRO A 73 -10.02 -11.10 7.75
N GLU A 74 -9.86 -11.44 9.04
CA GLU A 74 -8.63 -11.22 9.80
C GLU A 74 -7.40 -11.86 9.14
N ARG A 75 -7.60 -12.96 8.40
CA ARG A 75 -6.54 -13.65 7.68
C ARG A 75 -6.93 -13.82 6.22
N ALA A 76 -5.98 -13.49 5.35
CA ALA A 76 -6.09 -13.81 3.93
C ALA A 76 -6.09 -15.33 3.73
N ASP A 77 -6.96 -15.82 2.85
CA ASP A 77 -6.92 -17.21 2.39
C ASP A 77 -5.75 -17.40 1.42
N ARG A 78 -4.59 -17.72 2.01
CA ARG A 78 -3.35 -17.93 1.25
C ARG A 78 -3.46 -19.10 0.28
N ALA A 79 -4.24 -20.13 0.60
CA ALA A 79 -4.40 -21.29 -0.26
C ALA A 79 -5.18 -20.91 -1.52
N ALA A 80 -6.31 -20.22 -1.37
CA ALA A 80 -7.11 -19.73 -2.49
C ALA A 80 -6.32 -18.75 -3.37
N ILE A 81 -5.61 -17.79 -2.76
CA ILE A 81 -4.78 -16.82 -3.49
C ILE A 81 -3.66 -17.53 -4.26
N SER A 82 -2.96 -18.47 -3.62
CA SER A 82 -1.86 -19.20 -4.26
C SER A 82 -2.34 -20.06 -5.43
N ALA A 83 -3.47 -20.75 -5.26
CA ALA A 83 -4.09 -21.55 -6.31
C ALA A 83 -4.51 -20.67 -7.49
N TRP A 84 -5.16 -19.52 -7.22
CA TRP A 84 -5.55 -18.55 -8.24
C TRP A 84 -4.35 -18.03 -9.02
N MET A 85 -3.28 -17.58 -8.34
CA MET A 85 -2.07 -17.09 -9.02
C MET A 85 -1.42 -18.16 -9.90
N ALA A 86 -1.28 -19.40 -9.39
CA ALA A 86 -0.68 -20.49 -10.14
C ALA A 86 -1.51 -20.88 -11.37
N ASN A 87 -2.84 -20.84 -11.26
CA ASN A 87 -3.74 -21.07 -12.39
C ASN A 87 -3.62 -19.96 -13.44
N LEU A 88 -3.63 -18.69 -13.01
CA LEU A 88 -3.48 -17.55 -13.90
C LEU A 88 -2.16 -17.61 -14.67
N GLN A 89 -1.06 -17.90 -13.98
CA GLN A 89 0.24 -18.05 -14.62
C GLN A 89 0.22 -19.20 -15.64
N ARG A 90 -0.24 -20.40 -15.26
CA ARG A 90 -0.31 -21.54 -16.18
C ARG A 90 -1.15 -21.24 -17.43
N ALA A 91 -2.30 -20.58 -17.25
CA ALA A 91 -3.16 -20.18 -18.37
C ALA A 91 -2.43 -19.22 -19.30
N TRP A 92 -1.77 -18.19 -18.76
CA TRP A 92 -1.00 -17.24 -19.55
C TRP A 92 0.11 -17.93 -20.36
N TRP A 93 0.89 -18.82 -19.75
CA TRP A 93 1.95 -19.55 -20.46
C TRP A 93 1.39 -20.47 -21.55
N ALA A 94 0.29 -21.17 -21.28
CA ALA A 94 -0.37 -22.03 -22.27
C ALA A 94 -0.95 -21.24 -23.46
N GLU A 95 -1.36 -19.98 -23.24
CA GLU A 95 -1.87 -19.10 -24.29
C GLU A 95 -0.76 -18.40 -25.09
N ASN A 96 0.45 -18.26 -24.54
CA ASN A 96 1.54 -17.48 -25.13
C ASN A 96 2.71 -18.33 -25.65
N ASP A 97 2.54 -19.66 -25.77
CA ASP A 97 3.44 -20.62 -26.44
C ASP A 97 4.95 -20.37 -26.20
N LEU A 98 5.36 -20.40 -24.92
CA LEU A 98 6.76 -20.54 -24.51
C LEU A 98 7.00 -21.90 -23.84
#